data_AF-A0A534XP52-F1
#
_entry.id   AF-A0A534XP52-F1
#
_cell.length_a   1.000
_cell.length_b   1.000
_cell.length_c   1.000
_cell.angle_alpha   90.00
_cell.angle_beta   90.00
_cell.angle_gamma   90.00
#
_symmetry.space_group_name_H-M   'P 1'
#
loop_
_entity.id
_entity.type
_entity.pdbx_description
1 polymer ?
#
loop_
_entity_poly.entity_id
_entity_poly.type
_entity_poly.pdbx_seq_one_letter_code
_entity_poly.pdbx_strand_id
1 'polypeptide(L)'
;MDTSLVQSCAHHPGRRGFALCMSCRKVVCQECATTWDGVNHCRPCLAERGAIAAPRQRIGRWIGWAVVCALLLLAAGRAMAWSAAMLASHQW
;
A
#
# COMPACT_ATOMS: atom_id res chain seq x y z
N MET A 1 -7.97 -17.41 47.84
CA MET A 1 -8.28 -17.72 46.43
C MET A 1 -8.29 -16.39 45.69
N ASP A 2 -7.12 -15.98 45.20
CA ASP A 2 -6.93 -14.69 44.55
C ASP A 2 -7.78 -14.59 43.29
N THR A 3 -8.76 -13.70 43.34
CA THR A 3 -9.56 -13.29 42.19
C THR A 3 -8.72 -12.35 41.34
N SER A 4 -7.77 -12.92 40.59
CA SER A 4 -7.11 -12.20 39.50
C SER A 4 -8.20 -11.73 38.54
N LEU A 5 -8.33 -10.41 38.37
CA LEU A 5 -9.25 -9.78 37.42
C LEU A 5 -8.81 -10.15 36.00
N VAL A 6 -9.14 -11.36 35.57
CA VAL A 6 -8.88 -11.83 34.21
C VAL A 6 -9.70 -10.94 33.27
N GLN A 7 -9.03 -9.92 32.73
CA GLN A 7 -9.60 -9.03 31.74
C GLN A 7 -10.08 -9.88 30.56
N SER A 8 -11.33 -9.70 30.13
CA SER A 8 -11.88 -10.40 28.98
C SER A 8 -11.37 -9.77 27.69
N CYS A 9 -11.41 -10.55 26.60
CA CYS A 9 -11.09 -10.04 25.28
C CYS A 9 -12.12 -8.97 24.88
N ALA A 10 -11.64 -7.81 24.43
CA ALA A 10 -12.49 -6.73 23.94
C ALA A 10 -13.36 -7.11 22.72
N HIS A 11 -13.02 -8.19 22.01
CA HIS A 11 -13.80 -8.72 20.88
C HIS A 11 -14.66 -9.94 21.25
N HIS A 12 -14.35 -10.61 22.37
CA HIS A 12 -15.01 -11.83 22.81
C HIS A 12 -15.19 -11.81 24.33
N PRO A 13 -16.36 -11.36 24.84
CA PRO A 13 -16.57 -11.17 26.27
C PRO A 13 -16.44 -12.46 27.10
N GLY A 14 -16.65 -13.64 26.48
CA GLY A 14 -16.48 -14.94 27.12
C GLY A 14 -15.05 -15.52 27.11
N ARG A 15 -14.09 -14.85 26.44
CA ARG A 15 -12.70 -15.33 26.35
C ARG A 15 -11.78 -14.53 27.26
N ARG A 16 -10.82 -15.24 27.86
CA ARG A 16 -9.76 -14.64 28.67
C ARG A 16 -8.83 -13.80 27.78
N GLY A 17 -8.45 -12.64 28.28
CA GLY A 17 -7.42 -11.79 27.71
C GLY A 17 -6.07 -12.47 27.75
N PHE A 18 -5.32 -12.35 26.67
CA PHE A 18 -3.99 -12.94 26.49
C PHE A 18 -2.91 -11.87 26.31
N ALA A 19 -3.18 -10.85 25.51
CA ALA A 19 -2.22 -9.79 25.18
C ALA A 19 -2.88 -8.41 25.11
N LEU A 20 -2.08 -7.35 25.29
CA LEU A 20 -2.48 -5.96 25.07
C LEU A 20 -2.14 -5.54 23.64
N CYS A 21 -3.09 -4.94 22.91
CA CYS A 21 -2.78 -4.34 21.61
C CYS A 21 -1.98 -3.05 21.78
N MET A 22 -0.80 -2.94 21.16
CA MET A 22 0.05 -1.74 21.24
C MET A 22 -0.50 -0.52 20.50
N SER A 23 -1.51 -0.69 19.63
CA SER A 23 -2.16 0.43 18.93
C SER A 23 -3.33 1.02 19.72
N CYS A 24 -4.31 0.19 20.10
CA CYS A 24 -5.54 0.66 20.76
C CYS A 24 -5.59 0.39 22.27
N ARG A 25 -4.58 -0.27 22.84
CA ARG A 25 -4.43 -0.61 24.26
C ARG A 25 -5.58 -1.44 24.84
N LYS A 26 -6.34 -2.14 23.98
CA LYS A 26 -7.36 -3.10 24.41
C LYS A 26 -6.73 -4.47 24.68
N VAL A 27 -7.22 -5.17 25.69
CA VAL A 27 -6.86 -6.56 25.96
C VAL A 27 -7.59 -7.48 24.97
N VAL A 28 -6.87 -8.40 24.36
CA VAL A 28 -7.37 -9.32 23.33
C VAL A 28 -6.95 -10.76 23.62
N CYS A 29 -7.77 -11.73 23.19
CA CYS A 29 -7.46 -13.16 23.30
C CYS A 29 -6.38 -13.58 22.29
N GLN A 30 -5.84 -14.79 22.44
CA GLN A 30 -4.79 -15.35 21.58
C GLN A 30 -5.19 -15.36 20.09
N GLU A 31 -6.46 -15.60 19.76
CA GLU A 31 -6.96 -15.59 18.37
C GLU A 31 -7.10 -14.18 17.77
N CYS A 32 -7.29 -13.18 18.63
CA CYS A 32 -7.40 -11.79 18.20
C CYS A 32 -6.04 -11.08 18.21
N ALA A 33 -5.06 -11.60 18.95
CA ALA A 33 -3.70 -11.10 18.99
C ALA A 33 -2.91 -11.59 17.78
N THR A 34 -2.19 -10.67 17.14
CA THR A 34 -1.26 -10.98 16.06
C THR A 34 0.04 -10.25 16.36
N THR A 35 1.13 -11.01 16.43
CA THR A 35 2.47 -10.43 16.61
C THR A 35 2.95 -9.87 15.29
N TRP A 36 3.22 -8.57 15.27
CA TRP A 36 3.81 -7.86 14.14
C TRP A 36 4.96 -7.02 14.66
N ASP A 37 6.14 -7.17 14.06
CA ASP A 37 7.35 -6.43 14.48
C ASP A 37 7.68 -6.62 15.99
N GLY A 38 7.55 -7.86 16.48
CA GLY A 38 7.81 -8.21 17.88
C GLY A 38 6.76 -7.73 18.89
N VAL A 39 5.71 -7.02 18.46
CA VAL A 39 4.67 -6.49 19.34
C VAL A 39 3.27 -6.96 18.98
N ASN A 40 2.41 -7.08 19.99
CA ASN A 40 1.05 -7.57 19.82
C ASN A 40 0.10 -6.50 19.27
N HIS A 41 -0.63 -6.85 18.23
CA HIS A 41 -1.65 -6.03 17.59
C HIS A 41 -2.98 -6.78 17.53
N CYS A 42 -4.11 -6.09 17.64
CA CYS A 42 -5.40 -6.69 17.36
C CYS A 42 -5.65 -6.71 15.84
N ARG A 43 -6.41 -7.70 15.38
CA ARG A 43 -6.81 -7.84 13.96
C ARG A 43 -7.30 -6.54 13.29
N PRO A 44 -8.20 -5.73 13.88
CA PRO A 44 -8.66 -4.51 13.23
C PRO A 44 -7.53 -3.46 13.08
N CYS A 45 -6.70 -3.25 14.11
CA CYS A 45 -5.59 -2.31 14.02
C CYS A 45 -4.52 -2.76 13.01
N LEU A 46 -4.31 -4.07 12.85
CA LEU A 46 -3.38 -4.60 11.85
C LEU A 46 -3.93 -4.42 10.42
N ALA A 47 -5.23 -4.64 10.21
CA ALA A 47 -5.88 -4.41 8.93
C ALA A 47 -5.77 -2.94 8.48
N GLU A 48 -5.97 -2.01 9.40
CA GLU A 48 -5.84 -0.57 9.11
C GLU A 48 -4.41 -0.18 8.76
N ARG A 49 -3.41 -0.75 9.45
CA ARG A 49 -1.99 -0.56 9.10
C ARG A 49 -1.65 -1.11 7.72
N GLY A 50 -2.19 -2.27 7.36
CA GLY A 50 -2.01 -2.87 6.03
C GLY A 50 -2.61 -2.02 4.91
N ALA A 51 -3.76 -1.38 5.15
CA ALA A 51 -4.41 -0.50 4.18
C ALA A 51 -3.59 0.76 3.87
N ILE A 52 -2.92 1.33 4.87
CA ILE A 52 -2.09 2.53 4.73
C ILE A 52 -0.80 2.23 3.94
N ALA A 53 -0.30 0.99 4.01
CA ALA A 53 0.94 0.59 3.34
C ALA A 53 0.82 0.40 1.81
N ALA A 54 -0.35 0.61 1.21
CA ALA A 54 -0.54 0.43 -0.22
C ALA A 54 0.32 1.43 -1.04
N PRO A 55 1.27 0.97 -1.88
CA PRO A 55 2.22 1.82 -2.61
C PRO A 55 1.58 2.46 -3.85
N ARG A 56 0.51 3.24 -3.67
CA ARG A 56 -0.26 3.84 -4.77
C ARG A 56 0.54 4.89 -5.55
N GLN A 57 1.57 5.48 -4.94
CA GLN A 57 2.35 6.57 -5.56
C GLN A 57 3.44 6.09 -6.55
N ARG A 58 3.99 4.88 -6.37
CA ARG A 58 5.09 4.39 -7.22
C ARG A 58 4.63 4.06 -8.64
N ILE A 59 3.39 3.58 -8.77
CA ILE A 59 2.78 3.20 -10.06
C ILE A 59 2.43 4.44 -10.89
N GLY A 60 1.85 5.47 -10.28
CA GLY A 60 1.50 6.72 -10.97
C GLY A 60 2.72 7.42 -11.57
N ARG A 61 3.84 7.44 -10.84
CA ARG A 61 5.09 8.02 -11.35
C ARG A 61 5.66 7.25 -12.54
N TRP A 62 5.61 5.92 -12.52
CA TRP A 62 6.04 5.08 -13.64
C TRP A 62 5.20 5.29 -14.90
N ILE A 63 3.87 5.37 -14.74
CA ILE A 63 2.96 5.63 -15.86
C ILE A 63 3.23 7.01 -16.47
N GLY A 64 3.45 8.03 -15.64
CA GLY A 64 3.80 9.38 -16.12
C GLY A 64 5.06 9.38 -16.99
N TRP A 65 6.12 8.71 -16.54
CA TRP A 65 7.36 8.57 -17.33
C TRP A 65 7.14 7.79 -18.64
N ALA A 66 6.37 6.71 -18.60
CA ALA A 66 6.06 5.93 -19.81
C ALA A 66 5.31 6.77 -20.86
N VAL A 67 4.34 7.59 -20.42
CA VAL A 67 3.60 8.50 -21.32
C VAL A 67 4.52 9.57 -21.92
N VAL A 68 5.39 10.19 -21.12
CA VAL A 68 6.35 11.19 -21.61
C VAL A 68 7.29 10.59 -22.65
N CYS A 69 7.85 9.40 -22.39
CA CYS A 69 8.71 8.71 -23.34
C CYS A 69 7.97 8.36 -24.65
N ALA A 70 6.73 7.87 -24.56
CA ALA A 70 5.93 7.56 -25.75
C ALA A 70 5.64 8.81 -26.59
N LEU A 71 5.31 9.95 -25.97
CA LEU A 71 5.09 11.21 -26.66
C LEU A 71 6.35 11.73 -27.36
N LEU A 72 7.52 11.63 -26.70
CA LEU A 72 8.80 12.03 -27.29
C LEU A 72 9.14 11.18 -28.52
N LEU A 73 8.93 9.86 -28.46
CA LEU A 73 9.18 8.96 -29.58
C LEU A 73 8.24 9.26 -30.76
N LEU A 74 6.96 9.52 -30.50
CA LEU A 74 6.00 9.90 -31.54
C LEU A 74 6.36 11.24 -32.18
N ALA A 75 6.78 12.22 -31.38
CA ALA A 75 7.21 13.53 -31.88
C ALA A 75 8.48 13.41 -32.74
N ALA A 76 9.48 12.64 -32.29
CA ALA A 76 10.70 12.39 -33.05
C ALA A 76 10.41 11.67 -34.38
N GLY A 77 9.59 10.62 -34.36
CA GLY A 77 9.18 9.91 -35.57
C GLY A 77 8.42 10.79 -36.55
N ARG A 78 7.53 11.66 -36.05
CA ARG A 78 6.84 12.68 -36.85
C ARG A 78 7.82 13.66 -37.49
N ALA A 79 8.76 14.20 -36.72
CA ALA A 79 9.76 15.13 -37.23
C ALA A 79 10.60 14.51 -38.36
N MET A 80 11.01 13.24 -38.21
CA MET A 80 11.75 12.50 -39.23
C MET A 80 10.93 12.28 -40.51
N ALA A 81 9.63 12.00 -40.40
CA ALA A 81 8.77 11.83 -41.57
C ALA A 81 8.58 13.15 -42.34
N TRP A 82 8.41 14.27 -41.62
CA TRP A 82 8.27 15.60 -42.23
C TRP A 82 9.56 16.09 -42.89
N SER A 83 10.73 15.85 -42.27
CA SER A 83 12.00 16.22 -42.88
C SER A 83 12.26 15.42 -44.16
N ALA A 84 11.97 14.12 -44.17
CA ALA A 84 12.07 13.30 -45.38
C ALA A 84 11.14 13.82 -46.51
N ALA A 85 9.91 14.20 -46.18
CA ALA A 85 8.97 14.77 -47.14
C ALA A 85 9.46 16.11 -47.73
N MET A 86 10.01 17.00 -46.89
CA MET A 86 10.58 18.28 -47.32
C MET A 86 11.78 18.10 -48.25
N LEU A 87 12.67 17.14 -47.94
CA LEU A 87 13.82 16.84 -48.81
C LEU A 87 13.35 16.30 -50.17
N ALA A 88 12.33 15.44 -50.19
CA ALA A 88 11.77 14.91 -51.43
C ALA A 88 11.11 15.99 -52.31
N SER A 89 10.52 17.02 -51.71
CA SER A 89 9.89 18.11 -52.47
C SER A 89 10.87 19.07 -53.14
N HIS A 90 12.13 19.14 -52.70
CA HIS A 90 13.14 20.06 -53.24
C HIS A 90 13.94 19.50 -54.44
N GLN A 91 13.70 18.25 -54.86
CA GLN A 91 14.41 17.61 -55.97
C GLN A 91 13.70 17.70 -57.33
N TRP A 92 12.67 18.54 -57.43
CA TRP A 92 11.92 18.86 -58.65
C TRP A 92 12.13 20.32 -59.03
#